data_AF-A0A2W7AF73-F1
#
_entry.id   AF-A0A2W7AF73-F1
#
_cell.length_a   1.000
_cell.length_b   1.000
_cell.length_c   1.000
_cell.angle_alpha   90.00
_cell.angle_beta   90.00
_cell.angle_gamma   90.00
#
_symmetry.space_group_name_H-M   'P 1'
#
loop_
_entity.id
_entity.type
_entity.pdbx_description
1 polymer ?
#
loop_
_entity_poly.entity_id
_entity_poly.type
_entity_poly.pdbx_seq_one_letter_code
_entity_poly.pdbx_strand_id
1 'polypeptide(L)' 'MSAVQPSVLHRVGAVGGVVSYPLDRLHQEVAFIALHFHWTLEDILDLEHRDRRRWVQEIQAATSP' A
#
# COMPACT_ATOMS: atom_id res chain seq x y z
N MET A 1 11.84 -0.16 -26.75
CA MET A 1 12.69 -1.29 -26.32
C MET A 1 13.53 -0.80 -25.15
N SER A 2 12.97 -0.86 -23.95
CA SER A 2 13.41 -1.76 -22.86
C SER A 2 14.83 -1.50 -22.37
N ALA A 3 14.91 -0.84 -21.22
CA ALA A 3 15.79 -1.26 -20.14
C ALA A 3 15.08 -0.97 -18.82
N VAL A 4 14.38 -1.99 -18.35
CA VAL A 4 13.89 -2.14 -16.98
C VAL A 4 15.09 -2.01 -16.06
N GLN A 5 15.04 -1.09 -15.08
CA GLN A 5 15.94 -1.18 -13.94
C GLN A 5 15.24 -1.87 -12.76
N PRO A 6 15.92 -2.79 -12.06
CA PRO A 6 15.33 -3.67 -11.08
C PRO A 6 15.42 -3.08 -9.66
N SER A 7 14.41 -3.39 -8.85
CA SER A 7 14.56 -3.75 -7.44
C SER A 7 15.30 -2.78 -6.51
N VAL A 8 14.61 -1.73 -6.04
CA VAL A 8 14.95 -1.12 -4.74
C VAL A 8 14.16 -1.85 -3.65
N LEU A 9 14.77 -2.91 -3.11
CA LEU A 9 14.30 -3.56 -1.89
C LEU A 9 14.63 -2.63 -0.71
N HIS A 10 13.75 -1.65 -0.45
CA HIS A 10 13.90 -0.72 0.67
C HIS A 10 13.57 -1.43 1.99
N ARG A 11 14.53 -2.20 2.49
CA ARG A 11 14.53 -2.71 3.86
C ARG A 11 15.06 -1.61 4.78
N VAL A 12 14.19 -0.64 5.12
CA VAL A 12 14.48 0.33 6.18
C VAL A 12 13.60 0.00 7.37
N GLY A 13 14.25 -0.51 8.42
CA GLY A 13 13.66 -0.56 9.75
C GLY A 13 13.61 0.85 10.32
N ALA A 14 12.41 1.28 10.72
CA ALA A 14 12.23 2.48 11.52
C ALA A 14 12.14 2.08 13.00
N VAL A 15 13.26 2.25 13.70
CA VAL A 15 13.33 2.30 15.16
C VAL A 15 12.95 3.72 15.60
N GLY A 16 11.98 3.83 16.50
CA GLY A 16 11.86 4.94 17.44
C GLY A 16 10.92 6.08 17.08
N GLY A 17 9.84 6.24 17.86
CA GLY A 17 9.56 7.55 18.45
C GLY A 17 8.43 8.42 17.89
N VAL A 18 7.34 7.85 17.34
CA VAL A 18 5.91 8.24 17.47
C VAL A 18 5.18 7.04 16.87
N VAL A 19 4.08 6.55 17.46
CA VAL A 19 3.24 5.49 16.84
C VAL A 19 2.45 6.09 15.66
N SER A 20 3.16 6.73 14.73
CA SER A 20 2.58 7.21 13.48
C SER A 20 2.73 6.09 12.47
N TYR A 21 1.63 5.75 11.81
CA TYR A 21 1.67 4.85 10.67
C TYR A 21 2.76 5.36 9.71
N PRO A 22 3.72 4.53 9.26
CA PRO A 22 4.75 4.99 8.35
C PRO A 22 4.06 5.54 7.10
N LEU A 23 4.20 6.84 6.85
CA LEU A 23 3.49 7.53 5.76
C LEU A 23 3.75 6.85 4.41
N ASP A 24 4.96 6.31 4.23
CA ASP A 24 5.35 5.55 3.05
C ASP A 24 4.50 4.29 2.86
N ARG A 25 4.16 3.59 3.95
CA ARG A 25 3.29 2.41 3.93
C ARG A 25 1.85 2.78 3.62
N LEU A 26 1.38 3.91 4.15
CA LEU A 26 0.05 4.45 3.86
C LEU A 26 -0.11 4.73 2.37
N HIS A 27 0.86 5.43 1.77
CA HIS A 27 0.83 5.77 0.34
C HIS A 27 0.86 4.53 -0.54
N GLN A 28 1.64 3.51 -0.17
CA GLN A 28 1.68 2.23 -0.88
C GLN A 28 0.33 1.51 -0.83
N GLU A 29 -0.30 1.40 0.34
CA GLU A 29 -1.60 0.76 0.50
C GLU A 29 -2.69 1.49 -0.31
N VAL A 30 -2.68 2.83 -0.27
CA VAL A 30 -3.63 3.66 -1.01
C VAL A 30 -3.46 3.51 -2.52
N ALA A 31 -2.23 3.61 -3.02
CA ALA A 31 -1.94 3.46 -4.45
C ALA A 31 -2.31 2.05 -4.94
N PHE A 32 -2.08 1.03 -4.12
CA PHE A 32 -2.42 -0.34 -4.44
C PHE A 32 -3.94 -0.52 -4.57
N ILE A 33 -4.73 -0.01 -3.62
CA ILE A 33 -6.20 -0.07 -3.68
C ILE A 33 -6.74 0.74 -4.85
N ALA A 34 -6.25 1.97 -5.03
CA ALA A 34 -6.65 2.85 -6.14
C ALA A 34 -6.39 2.21 -7.51
N LEU A 35 -5.28 1.47 -7.66
CA LEU A 35 -4.96 0.78 -8.90
C LEU A 35 -5.93 -0.37 -9.22
N HIS A 36 -6.45 -1.08 -8.22
CA HIS A 36 -7.29 -2.26 -8.43
C HIS A 36 -8.79 -1.94 -8.49
N PHE A 37 -9.27 -1.04 -7.63
CA PHE A 37 -10.69 -0.71 -7.54
C PHE A 37 -11.06 0.64 -8.16
N HIS A 38 -10.06 1.44 -8.56
CA HIS A 38 -10.26 2.79 -9.12
C HIS A 38 -11.06 3.74 -8.21
N TRP A 39 -11.07 3.49 -6.90
CA TRP A 39 -11.67 4.40 -5.92
C TRP A 39 -10.88 5.70 -5.83
N THR A 40 -11.57 6.77 -5.42
CA THR A 40 -10.92 8.07 -5.25
C THR A 40 -9.99 8.05 -4.04
N LEU A 41 -9.01 8.95 -4.02
CA LEU A 41 -8.10 9.09 -2.89
C LEU A 41 -8.85 9.37 -1.59
N GLU A 42 -9.88 10.20 -1.63
CA GLU A 42 -10.71 10.54 -0.47
C GLU A 42 -11.42 9.31 0.10
N ASP A 43 -12.06 8.50 -0.76
CA ASP A 43 -12.77 7.29 -0.33
C ASP A 43 -11.82 6.31 0.37
N ILE A 44 -10.59 6.16 -0.14
CA ILE A 44 -9.61 5.23 0.45
C ILE A 44 -9.03 5.79 1.75
N LEU A 45 -8.83 7.11 1.83
CA LEU A 45 -8.35 7.77 3.03
C LEU A 45 -9.38 7.74 4.17
N ASP A 46 -10.68 7.76 3.83
CA ASP A 46 -11.79 7.64 4.78
C ASP A 46 -11.93 6.24 5.40
N LEU A 47 -11.41 5.20 4.73
CA LEU A 47 -11.36 3.85 5.29
C LEU A 47 -10.47 3.80 6.54
N GLU A 48 -10.98 3.12 7.57
CA GLU A 48 -10.18 2.83 8.76
C GLU A 48 -8.94 2.02 8.37
N HIS A 49 -7.84 2.25 9.08
CA HIS A 49 -6.54 1.63 8.79
C HIS A 49 -6.63 0.08 8.78
N ARG A 50 -7.52 -0.50 9.61
CA ARG A 50 -7.78 -1.95 9.60
C ARG A 50 -8.46 -2.42 8.31
N ASP A 51 -9.41 -1.65 7.81
CA ASP A 51 -10.22 -2.02 6.64
C ASP A 51 -9.39 -1.89 5.38
N ARG A 52 -8.53 -0.86 5.31
CA ARG A 52 -7.54 -0.71 4.24
C ARG A 52 -6.62 -1.92 4.14
N ARG A 53 -6.08 -2.39 5.27
CA ARG A 53 -5.23 -3.59 5.29
C ARG A 53 -5.99 -4.84 4.88
N ARG A 54 -7.26 -4.98 5.27
CA ARG A 54 -8.10 -6.08 4.83
C ARG A 54 -8.26 -6.09 3.31
N TRP A 55 -8.57 -4.94 2.70
CA TRP A 55 -8.69 -4.85 1.25
C TRP A 55 -7.40 -5.20 0.51
N VAL A 56 -6.23 -4.79 1.03
CA VAL A 56 -4.94 -5.21 0.48
C VAL A 56 -4.78 -6.74 0.51
N GLN A 57 -5.18 -7.40 1.60
CA GLN A 57 -5.14 -8.87 1.70
C GLN A 57 -6.10 -9.54 0.73
N GLU A 58 -7.33 -9.02 0.59
CA GLU A 58 -8.33 -9.56 -0.35
C GLU A 58 -7.85 -9.43 -1.81
N ILE A 59 -7.27 -8.29 -2.19
CA ILE A 59 -6.68 -8.09 -3.51
C ILE A 59 -5.54 -9.09 -3.75
N GLN A 60 -4.66 -9.29 -2.77
CA GLN A 60 -3.56 -10.26 -2.86
C GLN A 60 -4.08 -11.69 -3.03
N ALA A 61 -5.11 -12.07 -2.28
CA ALA A 61 -5.75 -13.37 -2.41
C ALA A 61 -6.42 -13.54 -3.78
N ALA A 62 -7.07 -12.51 -4.31
CA ALA A 62 -7.70 -12.53 -5.63
C ALA A 62 -6.70 -12.55 -6.79
N THR A 63 -5.51 -11.99 -6.60
CA THR A 63 -4.46 -11.88 -7.64
C THR A 63 -3.43 -13.01 -7.57
N SER A 64 -3.38 -13.76 -6.47
CA SER A 64 -2.53 -14.95 -6.37
C SER A 64 -3.18 -16.10 -7.14
N PRO A 65 -2.46 -16.73 -8.10
CA PRO A 65 -2.93 -17.93 -8.81
C PRO A 65 -3.04 -19.15 -7.88
#